data_AF-A0A0F9RFJ0-F1
#
_entry.id   AF-A0A0F9RFJ0-F1
#
_cell.length_a   1.000
_cell.length_b   1.000
_cell.length_c   1.000
_cell.angle_alpha   90.00
_cell.angle_beta   90.00
_cell.angle_gamma   90.00
#
_symmetry.space_group_name_H-M   'P 1'
#
loop_
_entity.id
_entity.type
_entity.pdbx_description
1 polymer ?
#
loop_
_entity_poly.entity_id
_entity_poly.type
_entity_poly.pdbx_seq_one_letter_code
_entity_poly.pdbx_strand_id
1 'polypeptide(L)'
;MKKNLSDKQVRAYRLVSGEFKGLSTVDAAKEMSITVQALNRLLKRAEKLRPRLFPLLTKQEVKVKVLLAEDCTNADMANQLQVSLSRISQVIGSINEKRGITCGRPIKMLSYQPWMDGQIVRKF
;
A
#
# COMPACT_ATOMS: atom_id res chain seq x y z
N MET A 1 -16.96 7.96 -26.41
CA MET A 1 -16.10 8.99 -25.78
C MET A 1 -15.48 8.43 -24.50
N LYS A 2 -14.15 8.33 -24.41
CA LYS A 2 -13.49 8.01 -23.13
C LYS A 2 -13.72 9.20 -22.20
N LYS A 3 -14.52 9.02 -21.14
CA LYS A 3 -14.72 10.07 -20.13
C LYS A 3 -13.37 10.29 -19.43
N ASN A 4 -12.80 11.46 -19.64
CA ASN A 4 -11.55 11.86 -19.00
C ASN A 4 -11.81 12.35 -17.57
N LEU A 5 -10.77 12.28 -16.74
CA LEU A 5 -10.81 12.83 -15.39
C LEU A 5 -10.89 14.36 -15.48
N SER A 6 -11.74 14.95 -14.66
CA SER A 6 -11.74 16.41 -14.46
C SER A 6 -10.48 16.84 -13.71
N ASP A 7 -10.00 18.06 -13.94
CA ASP A 7 -8.86 18.63 -13.22
C ASP A 7 -9.01 18.56 -11.70
N LYS A 8 -10.24 18.70 -11.19
CA LYS A 8 -10.51 18.55 -9.74
C LYS A 8 -10.26 17.11 -9.26
N GLN A 9 -10.58 16.11 -10.08
CA GLN A 9 -10.35 14.70 -9.78
C GLN A 9 -8.87 14.34 -9.89
N VAL A 10 -8.17 14.88 -10.90
CA VAL A 10 -6.71 14.71 -11.04
C VAL A 10 -5.99 15.34 -9.85
N ARG A 11 -6.39 16.54 -9.42
CA ARG A 11 -5.84 17.20 -8.25
C ARG A 11 -6.09 16.37 -6.98
N ALA A 12 -7.32 15.93 -6.75
CA ALA A 12 -7.65 15.06 -5.61
C ALA A 12 -6.81 13.78 -5.59
N TYR A 13 -6.64 13.14 -6.75
CA TYR A 13 -5.80 11.94 -6.90
C TYR A 13 -4.34 12.22 -6.55
N ARG A 14 -3.74 13.28 -7.10
CA ARG A 14 -2.33 13.64 -6.83
C ARG A 14 -2.06 14.03 -5.38
N LEU A 15 -3.06 14.55 -4.67
CA LEU A 15 -2.90 14.88 -3.25
C LEU A 15 -2.86 13.61 -2.39
N VAL A 16 -3.72 12.63 -2.68
CA VAL A 16 -3.89 11.43 -1.84
C VAL A 16 -2.97 10.28 -2.25
N SER A 17 -2.66 10.13 -3.54
CA SER A 17 -1.81 9.05 -4.03
C SER A 17 -0.39 9.16 -3.45
N GLY A 18 0.10 8.05 -2.89
CA GLY A 18 1.46 7.92 -2.36
C GLY A 18 2.56 8.09 -3.39
N GLU A 19 2.24 7.99 -4.69
CA GLU A 19 3.17 8.27 -5.80
C GLU A 19 3.50 9.77 -5.92
N PHE A 20 2.64 10.61 -5.35
CA PHE A 20 2.75 12.07 -5.39
C PHE A 20 2.87 12.60 -3.95
N LYS A 21 1.87 13.37 -3.47
CA LYS A 21 1.95 13.98 -2.14
C LYS A 21 1.62 13.01 -1.02
N GLY A 22 0.85 11.94 -1.26
CA GLY A 22 0.48 10.92 -0.27
C GLY A 22 -0.09 11.48 1.03
N LEU A 23 -0.91 12.54 0.96
CA LEU A 23 -1.55 13.14 2.12
C LEU A 23 -2.71 12.29 2.62
N SER A 24 -3.05 12.46 3.90
CA SER A 24 -4.30 11.91 4.43
C SER A 24 -5.50 12.53 3.70
N THR A 25 -6.62 11.81 3.66
CA THR A 25 -7.85 12.34 3.05
C THR A 25 -8.36 13.59 3.78
N VAL A 26 -8.03 13.75 5.06
CA VAL A 26 -8.35 14.93 5.86
C VAL A 26 -7.52 16.13 5.41
N ASP A 27 -6.21 15.97 5.28
CA ASP A 27 -5.31 17.07 4.90
C ASP A 27 -5.48 17.45 3.43
N ALA A 28 -5.69 16.46 2.55
CA ALA A 28 -6.02 16.71 1.16
C ALA A 28 -7.35 17.47 1.01
N ALA A 29 -8.35 17.17 1.85
CA ALA A 29 -9.62 17.90 1.86
C ALA A 29 -9.44 19.35 2.34
N LYS A 30 -8.62 19.58 3.37
CA LYS A 30 -8.24 20.92 3.83
C LYS A 30 -7.53 21.71 2.73
N GLU A 31 -6.55 21.11 2.05
CA GLU A 31 -5.80 21.76 0.96
C GLU A 31 -6.68 22.10 -0.26
N MET A 32 -7.74 21.32 -0.50
CA MET A 32 -8.72 21.59 -1.55
C MET A 32 -9.87 22.48 -1.09
N SER A 33 -9.92 22.89 0.17
CA SER A 33 -11.03 23.64 0.77
C SER A 33 -12.40 22.96 0.56
N ILE A 34 -12.46 21.64 0.70
CA ILE A 34 -13.69 20.84 0.58
C ILE A 34 -13.86 19.92 1.78
N THR A 35 -15.05 19.33 1.93
CA THR A 35 -15.27 18.29 2.95
C THR A 35 -14.61 16.97 2.56
N VAL A 36 -14.21 16.17 3.56
CA VAL A 36 -13.67 14.82 3.36
C VAL A 36 -14.65 13.94 2.58
N GLN A 37 -15.95 14.10 2.82
CA GLN A 37 -17.00 13.39 2.09
C GLN A 37 -17.02 13.77 0.60
N ALA A 38 -16.87 15.06 0.27
CA ALA A 38 -16.80 15.51 -1.11
C ALA A 38 -15.54 14.99 -1.81
N LEU A 39 -14.39 15.00 -1.13
CA LEU A 39 -13.14 14.41 -1.64
C LEU A 39 -13.32 12.92 -1.95
N ASN A 40 -13.88 12.14 -1.02
CA ASN A 40 -14.13 10.72 -1.22
C ASN A 40 -15.10 10.46 -2.39
N ARG A 41 -16.11 11.30 -2.58
CA ARG A 41 -17.01 11.23 -3.76
C ARG A 41 -16.25 11.50 -5.06
N LEU A 42 -15.33 12.46 -5.08
CA LEU A 42 -14.48 12.74 -6.25
C LEU A 42 -13.59 11.54 -6.58
N LEU A 43 -12.94 10.95 -5.57
CA LEU A 43 -12.10 9.76 -5.72
C LEU A 43 -12.90 8.54 -6.19
N LYS A 44 -14.09 8.26 -5.63
CA LYS A 44 -14.96 7.19 -6.10
C LYS A 44 -15.40 7.38 -7.57
N ARG A 45 -15.69 8.62 -7.97
CA ARG A 45 -16.00 8.92 -9.38
C ARG A 45 -14.78 8.72 -10.26
N ALA A 46 -13.60 9.14 -9.82
CA ALA A 46 -12.34 8.93 -10.52
C ALA A 46 -12.03 7.44 -10.69
N GLU A 47 -12.25 6.63 -9.65
CA GLU A 47 -12.10 5.17 -9.67
C GLU A 47 -13.02 4.52 -10.71
N LYS A 48 -14.30 4.93 -10.74
CA LYS A 48 -15.25 4.43 -11.74
C LYS A 48 -14.83 4.75 -13.18
N LEU A 49 -14.19 5.89 -13.41
CA LEU A 49 -13.71 6.30 -14.73
C LEU A 49 -12.39 5.62 -15.12
N ARG A 50 -11.47 5.46 -14.16
CA ARG A 50 -10.12 4.92 -14.38
C ARG A 50 -9.76 3.96 -13.23
N PRO A 51 -10.32 2.73 -13.23
CA PRO A 51 -10.10 1.79 -12.14
C PRO A 51 -8.64 1.32 -12.05
N ARG A 52 -7.88 1.38 -13.15
CA ARG A 52 -6.45 1.01 -13.19
C ARG A 52 -5.54 1.90 -12.34
N LEU A 53 -5.97 3.12 -11.99
CA LEU A 53 -5.22 4.03 -11.13
C LEU A 53 -5.41 3.71 -9.63
N PHE A 54 -6.29 2.76 -9.32
CA PHE A 54 -6.64 2.33 -7.97
C PHE A 54 -6.28 0.85 -7.82
N PRO A 55 -5.88 0.39 -6.63
CA PRO A 55 -5.95 1.04 -5.30
C PRO A 55 -4.95 2.20 -5.10
N LEU A 56 -5.31 3.16 -4.25
CA LEU A 56 -4.39 4.21 -3.80
C LEU A 56 -3.39 3.61 -2.81
N LEU A 57 -2.12 3.68 -3.16
CA LEU A 57 -1.03 3.24 -2.31
C LEU A 57 -0.60 4.37 -1.38
N THR A 58 -0.16 4.01 -0.17
CA THR A 58 0.50 4.96 0.75
C THR A 58 1.93 5.23 0.30
N LYS A 59 2.57 6.30 0.82
CA LYS A 59 3.99 6.58 0.51
C LYS A 59 4.91 5.40 0.81
N GLN A 60 4.66 4.72 1.93
CA GLN A 60 5.46 3.57 2.34
C GLN A 60 5.26 2.40 1.37
N GLU A 61 4.01 2.13 0.98
CA GLU A 61 3.69 1.08 0.01
C GLU A 61 4.30 1.35 -1.36
N VAL A 62 4.31 2.61 -1.83
CA VAL A 62 4.95 2.99 -3.09
C VAL A 62 6.45 2.76 -3.02
N LYS A 63 7.12 3.16 -1.93
CA LYS A 63 8.56 2.90 -1.76
C LYS A 63 8.88 1.42 -1.78
N VAL A 64 8.13 0.60 -1.03
CA VAL A 64 8.29 -0.86 -1.02
C VAL A 64 8.08 -1.44 -2.42
N LYS A 65 7.09 -0.94 -3.17
CA LYS A 65 6.83 -1.38 -4.55
C LYS A 65 7.98 -1.02 -5.50
N VAL A 66 8.60 0.16 -5.35
CA VAL A 66 9.76 0.57 -6.15
C VAL A 66 10.96 -0.33 -5.84
N LEU A 67 11.26 -0.56 -4.55
CA LEU A 67 12.37 -1.43 -4.15
C LEU A 67 12.17 -2.89 -4.60
N LEU A 68 10.93 -3.39 -4.58
CA LEU A 68 10.59 -4.69 -5.14
C LEU A 68 10.81 -4.77 -6.66
N ALA A 69 10.63 -3.66 -7.38
CA ALA A 69 10.90 -3.61 -8.83
C ALA A 69 12.39 -3.56 -9.15
N GLU A 70 13.23 -3.18 -8.18
CA GLU A 70 14.68 -3.18 -8.25
C GLU A 70 15.30 -4.51 -7.74
N ASP A 71 14.48 -5.55 -7.59
CA ASP A 71 14.88 -6.88 -7.09
C ASP A 71 15.58 -6.86 -5.70
N CYS A 72 15.33 -5.83 -4.89
CA CYS A 72 15.86 -5.77 -3.53
C CYS A 72 15.27 -6.87 -2.65
N THR A 73 16.09 -7.43 -1.76
CA THR A 73 15.59 -8.42 -0.79
C THR A 73 14.76 -7.73 0.30
N ASN A 74 13.88 -8.50 0.94
CA ASN A 74 13.07 -8.01 2.07
C ASN A 74 13.93 -7.49 3.24
N ALA A 75 15.13 -8.03 3.43
CA ALA A 75 16.07 -7.57 4.46
C ALA A 75 16.68 -6.21 4.10
N ASP A 76 17.07 -6.04 2.84
CA ASP A 76 17.63 -4.77 2.34
C ASP A 76 16.58 -3.66 2.38
N MET A 77 15.33 -3.97 2.00
CA MET A 77 14.20 -3.05 2.12
C MET A 77 13.95 -2.62 3.57
N ALA A 78 14.02 -3.56 4.52
CA ALA A 78 13.84 -3.28 5.94
C ALA A 78 14.93 -2.33 6.45
N ASN A 79 16.19 -2.57 6.06
CA ASN A 79 17.33 -1.73 6.42
C ASN A 79 17.22 -0.33 5.81
N GLN A 80 16.88 -0.23 4.52
CA GLN A 80 16.80 1.05 3.81
C GLN A 80 15.62 1.92 4.29
N LEU A 81 14.50 1.29 4.64
CA LEU A 81 13.33 1.99 5.17
C LEU A 81 13.35 2.14 6.70
N GLN A 82 14.38 1.62 7.38
CA GLN A 82 14.52 1.61 8.84
C GLN A 82 13.27 1.07 9.56
N VAL A 83 12.71 -0.02 9.05
CA VAL A 83 11.54 -0.69 9.63
C VAL A 83 11.83 -2.16 9.86
N SER A 84 11.06 -2.81 10.74
CA SER A 84 11.21 -4.24 10.97
C SER A 84 10.87 -5.06 9.73
N LEU A 85 11.49 -6.22 9.61
CA LEU A 85 11.25 -7.17 8.53
C LEU A 85 9.80 -7.69 8.53
N SER A 86 9.18 -7.82 9.72
CA SER A 86 7.75 -8.13 9.84
C SER A 86 6.86 -7.03 9.28
N ARG A 87 7.24 -5.75 9.49
CA ARG A 87 6.51 -4.61 8.95
C ARG A 87 6.57 -4.57 7.42
N ILE A 88 7.72 -4.89 6.82
CA ILE A 88 7.83 -5.05 5.35
C ILE A 88 6.90 -6.16 4.86
N SER A 89 6.90 -7.33 5.51
CA SER A 89 5.99 -8.43 5.15
C SER A 89 4.52 -8.03 5.23
N GLN A 90 4.12 -7.28 6.27
CA GLN A 90 2.76 -6.72 6.39
C GLN A 90 2.42 -5.72 5.28
N VAL A 91 3.36 -4.82 4.94
CA VAL A 91 3.15 -3.85 3.86
C VAL A 91 2.98 -4.56 2.52
N ILE A 92 3.82 -5.56 2.23
CA ILE A 92 3.71 -6.42 1.06
C ILE A 92 2.35 -7.14 1.02
N GLY A 93 1.94 -7.74 2.14
CA GLY A 93 0.62 -8.36 2.28
C GLY A 93 -0.52 -7.38 2.00
N SER A 94 -0.46 -6.18 2.56
CA SER A 94 -1.48 -5.14 2.36
C SER A 94 -1.54 -4.68 0.90
N ILE A 95 -0.40 -4.55 0.21
CA ILE A 95 -0.39 -4.25 -1.23
C ILE A 95 -1.07 -5.38 -2.02
N ASN A 96 -0.77 -6.64 -1.67
CA ASN A 96 -1.33 -7.83 -2.31
C ASN A 96 -2.84 -7.98 -2.13
N GLU A 97 -3.34 -7.65 -0.94
CA GLU A 97 -4.78 -7.66 -0.63
C GLU A 97 -5.54 -6.56 -1.40
N LYS A 98 -4.89 -5.45 -1.71
CA LYS A 98 -5.51 -4.36 -2.48
C LYS A 98 -5.59 -4.75 -3.96
N ARG A 99 -6.79 -5.23 -4.38
CA ARG A 99 -7.20 -5.55 -5.77
C ARG A 99 -6.09 -6.18 -6.64
N GLY A 100 -5.56 -7.32 -6.23
CA GLY A 100 -4.83 -8.24 -7.11
C GLY A 100 -3.47 -7.74 -7.61
N ILE A 101 -2.89 -6.72 -6.98
CA ILE A 101 -1.51 -6.32 -7.26
C ILE A 101 -0.61 -7.38 -6.61
N THR A 102 -0.01 -8.30 -7.38
CA THR A 102 0.91 -9.30 -6.83
C THR A 102 2.33 -8.71 -6.73
N CYS A 103 2.60 -8.03 -5.63
CA CYS A 103 3.93 -7.59 -5.21
C CYS A 103 4.59 -8.70 -4.37
N GLY A 104 5.29 -9.64 -5.00
CA GLY A 104 6.04 -10.68 -4.27
C GLY A 104 5.20 -11.57 -3.35
N ARG A 105 5.85 -12.54 -2.68
CA ARG A 105 5.19 -13.37 -1.65
C ARG A 105 5.55 -12.82 -0.27
N PRO A 106 4.57 -12.61 0.63
CA PRO A 106 4.88 -12.26 2.01
C PRO A 106 5.70 -13.38 2.65
N ILE A 107 6.61 -13.01 3.54
CA ILE A 107 7.42 -13.99 4.27
C ILE A 107 6.48 -14.74 5.20
N LYS A 108 6.38 -16.07 5.02
CA LYS A 108 5.74 -16.95 5.99
C LYS A 108 6.63 -17.00 7.23
N MET A 109 6.31 -16.20 8.24
CA MET A 109 6.92 -16.39 9.55
C MET A 109 6.37 -17.69 10.13
N LEU A 110 7.26 -18.64 10.45
CA LEU A 110 6.91 -19.83 11.18
C LEU A 110 6.52 -19.39 12.60
N SER A 111 5.22 -19.41 12.93
CA SER A 111 4.76 -19.14 14.29
C SER A 111 4.87 -20.41 15.12
N TYR A 112 5.54 -20.33 16.27
CA TYR A 112 5.55 -21.40 17.24
C TYR A 112 4.14 -21.64 17.79
N GLN A 113 3.71 -22.89 17.86
CA GLN A 113 2.47 -23.28 18.51
C GLN A 113 2.78 -24.29 19.62
N PRO A 114 2.11 -24.25 20.79
CA PRO A 114 2.42 -25.14 21.91
C PRO A 114 2.35 -26.65 21.57
N TRP A 115 1.57 -27.04 20.57
CA TRP A 115 1.53 -28.45 20.13
C TRP A 115 2.81 -28.89 19.39
N MET A 116 3.62 -27.94 18.90
CA MET A 116 4.89 -28.20 18.22
C MET A 116 5.97 -28.68 19.19
N ASP A 117 5.85 -28.38 20.50
CA ASP A 117 6.71 -28.93 21.57
C ASP A 117 6.75 -30.47 21.52
N GLY A 118 5.60 -31.10 21.24
CA GLY A 118 5.47 -32.56 21.16
C GLY A 118 6.11 -33.18 19.91
N GLN A 119 6.53 -32.36 18.94
CA GLN A 119 7.15 -32.81 17.69
C GLN A 119 8.67 -32.61 17.66
N ILE A 120 9.27 -31.98 18.68
CA ILE A 120 10.71 -31.78 18.78
C ILE A 120 11.37 -33.09 19.23
N VAL A 121 11.77 -33.92 18.26
CA VAL A 121 12.48 -35.19 18.53
C VAL A 121 13.99 -34.94 18.61
N ARG A 122 14.45 -34.49 19.80
CA ARG A 122 15.78 -34.58 20.45
C ARG A 122 16.06 -33.27 21.22
N LYS A 123 15.94 -33.23 22.56
CA LYS A 123 16.81 -33.80 23.62
C LYS A 123 18.28 -33.37 23.48
N PHE A 124 18.66 -32.36 24.26
CA PHE A 124 19.99 -32.27 24.86
C PHE A 124 19.97 -33.05 26.17
#